data_AF-A0A525WE58-F1
#
_entry.id   AF-A0A525WE58-F1
#
_cell.length_a   1.000
_cell.length_b   1.000
_cell.length_c   1.000
_cell.angle_alpha   90.00
_cell.angle_beta   90.00
_cell.angle_gamma   90.00
#
_symmetry.space_group_name_H-M   'P 1'
#
loop_
_entity.id
_entity.type
_entity.pdbx_description
1 polymer ?
#
loop_
_entity_poly.entity_id
_entity_poly.type
_entity_poly.pdbx_seq_one_letter_code
_entity_poly.pdbx_strand_id
1 'polypeptide(L)'
;MIRSDGRITIRFMYFKTKSWIEDRTVLNEFRERLNKIPGMDLNEKDLGGKPKRPLDLLLNPSNLNLFKSAVTWLREQALSAGK
;
A
#
# COMPACT_ATOMS: atom_id res chain seq x y z
N MET A 1 -24.07 -6.02 11.42
CA MET A 1 -23.77 -4.76 10.71
C MET A 1 -22.28 -4.46 10.90
N ILE A 2 -21.45 -4.78 9.89
CA ILE A 2 -20.03 -4.44 9.93
C ILE A 2 -19.94 -2.94 9.68
N ARG A 3 -19.66 -2.15 10.72
CA ARG A 3 -19.39 -0.72 10.61
C ARG A 3 -17.93 -0.57 10.18
N SER A 4 -17.68 -0.49 8.88
CA SER A 4 -16.43 0.10 8.40
C SER A 4 -16.61 1.61 8.47
N ASP A 5 -15.61 2.34 8.97
CA ASP A 5 -15.57 3.81 8.94
C ASP A 5 -15.37 4.37 7.51
N GLY A 6 -15.66 3.54 6.50
CA GLY A 6 -15.49 3.85 5.09
C GLY A 6 -14.04 4.12 4.70
N ARG A 7 -13.04 3.63 5.46
CA ARG A 7 -11.63 3.93 5.20
C ARG A 7 -10.76 2.68 5.12
N ILE A 8 -9.76 2.75 4.24
CA ILE A 8 -8.61 1.86 4.21
C ILE A 8 -7.44 2.53 4.90
N THR A 9 -6.69 1.75 5.68
CA THR A 9 -5.44 2.20 6.32
C THR A 9 -4.29 1.35 5.82
N ILE A 10 -3.26 1.99 5.29
CA ILE A 10 -2.04 1.31 4.85
C ILE A 10 -0.96 1.59 5.90
N ARG A 11 -0.34 0.54 6.44
CA ARG A 11 0.60 0.67 7.57
C ARG A 11 2.05 0.41 7.14
N PHE A 12 2.65 1.38 6.45
CA PHE A 12 4.03 1.30 5.96
C PHE A 12 5.07 1.08 7.07
N MET A 13 4.84 1.65 8.25
CA MET A 13 5.77 1.55 9.39
C MET A 13 6.04 0.12 9.85
N TYR A 14 5.07 -0.80 9.77
CA TYR A 14 5.29 -2.21 10.17
C TYR A 14 6.12 -2.98 9.13
N PHE A 15 6.23 -2.47 7.92
CA PHE A 15 7.13 -3.04 6.92
C PHE A 15 8.57 -2.63 7.19
N LYS A 16 8.83 -1.39 7.62
CA LYS A 16 10.18 -0.88 7.96
C LYS A 16 10.93 -1.72 9.01
N THR A 17 10.21 -2.39 9.89
CA THR A 17 10.80 -3.26 10.93
C THR A 17 11.20 -4.65 10.40
N LYS A 18 11.01 -4.91 9.10
CA LYS A 18 11.41 -6.16 8.46
C LYS A 18 12.73 -5.94 7.72
N SER A 19 13.71 -6.81 7.96
CA SER A 19 15.04 -6.76 7.33
C SER A 19 14.97 -6.78 5.79
N TRP A 20 13.96 -7.42 5.22
CA TRP A 20 13.75 -7.46 3.78
C TRP A 20 13.20 -6.14 3.16
N ILE A 21 12.82 -5.16 3.99
CA ILE A 21 12.36 -3.82 3.56
C ILE A 21 13.34 -2.71 3.99
N GLU A 22 14.61 -3.05 4.20
CA GLU A 22 15.66 -2.06 4.50
C GLU A 22 15.79 -0.98 3.42
N ASP A 23 15.32 -1.24 2.20
CA ASP A 23 15.34 -0.26 1.12
C ASP A 23 14.07 0.63 1.10
N ARG A 24 14.25 1.94 1.33
CA ARG A 24 13.22 2.96 1.06
C ARG A 24 12.71 2.90 -0.37
N THR A 25 13.50 2.35 -1.30
CA THR A 25 13.13 2.14 -2.70
C THR A 25 11.90 1.25 -2.83
N VAL A 26 11.85 0.09 -2.15
CA VAL A 26 10.69 -0.83 -2.23
C VAL A 26 9.41 -0.16 -1.71
N LEU A 27 9.53 0.62 -0.64
CA LEU A 27 8.38 1.36 -0.09
C LEU A 27 7.93 2.50 -1.01
N ASN A 28 8.88 3.19 -1.67
CA ASN A 28 8.59 4.22 -2.65
C ASN A 28 7.93 3.65 -3.90
N GLU A 29 8.43 2.53 -4.43
CA GLU A 29 7.80 1.84 -5.55
C GLU A 29 6.41 1.32 -5.21
N PHE A 30 6.21 0.80 -3.99
CA PHE A 30 4.89 0.41 -3.52
C PHE A 30 3.93 1.60 -3.50
N ARG A 31 4.37 2.75 -2.97
CA ARG A 31 3.63 4.01 -2.96
C ARG A 31 3.27 4.46 -4.37
N GLU A 32 4.21 4.43 -5.29
CA GLU A 32 3.97 4.81 -6.70
C GLU A 32 2.95 3.89 -7.38
N ARG A 33 3.02 2.58 -7.12
CA ARG A 33 2.03 1.61 -7.62
C ARG A 33 0.64 1.89 -7.06
N LEU A 34 0.53 2.20 -5.77
CA LEU A 34 -0.74 2.59 -5.14
C LEU A 34 -1.28 3.90 -5.70
N ASN A 35 -0.42 4.87 -6.02
CA ASN A 35 -0.81 6.16 -6.60
C ASN A 35 -1.30 6.07 -8.05
N LYS A 36 -1.24 4.89 -8.69
CA LYS A 36 -1.96 4.65 -9.95
C LYS A 36 -3.48 4.60 -9.75
N ILE A 37 -3.95 4.43 -8.51
CA ILE A 37 -5.37 4.50 -8.15
C ILE A 37 -5.75 5.99 -8.02
N PRO A 38 -6.69 6.51 -8.83
CA PRO A 38 -7.14 7.89 -8.72
C PRO A 38 -7.64 8.19 -7.30
N GLY A 39 -7.16 9.28 -6.69
CA GLY A 39 -7.54 9.71 -5.33
C GLY A 39 -6.75 9.05 -4.18
N MET A 40 -5.78 8.17 -4.48
CA MET A 40 -4.92 7.56 -3.46
C MET A 40 -3.86 8.55 -2.94
N ASP A 41 -3.25 9.36 -3.81
CA ASP A 41 -2.40 10.53 -3.49
C ASP A 41 -1.51 10.39 -2.24
N LEU A 42 -0.72 9.33 -2.16
CA LEU A 42 0.21 9.07 -1.07
C LEU A 42 1.53 9.83 -1.31
N ASN A 43 1.90 10.67 -0.36
CA ASN A 43 3.17 11.40 -0.38
C ASN A 43 4.25 10.68 0.43
N GLU A 44 5.52 11.08 0.28
CA GLU A 44 6.64 10.40 0.94
C GLU A 44 6.51 10.37 2.47
N LYS A 45 5.96 11.43 3.07
CA LYS A 45 5.65 11.49 4.51
C LYS A 45 4.72 10.36 4.99
N ASP A 46 3.85 9.85 4.12
CA ASP A 46 2.91 8.77 4.44
C ASP A 46 3.64 7.43 4.66
N LEU A 47 4.85 7.27 4.12
CA LEU A 47 5.71 6.11 4.38
C LEU A 47 6.18 6.04 5.84
N GLY A 48 6.19 7.16 6.55
CA GLY A 48 6.44 7.23 7.99
C GLY A 48 5.20 6.98 8.84
N GLY A 49 4.01 6.89 8.23
CA GLY A 49 2.73 6.99 8.93
C GLY A 49 1.78 5.83 8.70
N LYS A 50 0.51 6.13 8.93
CA LYS A 50 -0.65 5.26 8.70
C LYS A 50 -1.68 6.04 7.89
N PRO A 51 -1.37 6.37 6.61
CA PRO A 51 -2.29 7.10 5.76
C PRO A 51 -3.65 6.39 5.71
N LYS A 52 -4.70 7.18 5.90
CA LYS A 52 -6.08 6.75 5.73
C LYS A 52 -6.59 7.29 4.41
N ARG A 53 -7.24 6.44 3.63
CA ARG A 53 -7.93 6.83 2.40
C ARG A 53 -9.35 6.27 2.40
N PRO A 54 -10.29 6.90 1.70
CA PRO A 54 -11.64 6.38 1.54
C PRO A 54 -11.65 4.97 0.92
N LEU A 55 -12.51 4.09 1.43
CA LEU A 55 -12.68 2.70 0.98
C LEU A 55 -13.43 2.63 -0.36
N ASP A 56 -14.27 3.63 -0.63
CA ASP A 56 -14.98 3.81 -1.91
C ASP A 56 -14.03 3.82 -3.12
N LEU A 57 -12.78 4.28 -2.94
CA LEU A 57 -11.71 4.18 -3.95
C LEU A 57 -11.52 2.74 -4.45
N LEU A 58 -11.75 1.73 -3.60
CA LEU A 58 -11.60 0.31 -3.95
C LEU A 58 -12.91 -0.37 -4.33
N LEU A 59 -14.05 0.33 -4.29
CA LEU A 59 -15.33 -0.22 -4.76
C LEU A 59 -15.39 -0.25 -6.30
N ASN A 60 -14.58 0.57 -6.97
CA ASN A 60 -14.39 0.48 -8.41
C ASN A 60 -13.53 -0.76 -8.77
N PRO A 61 -14.00 -1.67 -9.65
CA PRO A 61 -13.25 -2.88 -10.01
C PRO A 61 -11.85 -2.63 -10.57
N SER A 62 -11.67 -1.58 -11.37
CA SER A 62 -10.37 -1.22 -11.95
C SER A 62 -9.39 -0.79 -10.86
N ASN A 63 -9.85 0.02 -9.90
CA ASN A 63 -9.04 0.46 -8.77
C ASN A 63 -8.70 -0.71 -7.84
N LEU A 64 -9.65 -1.63 -7.63
CA LEU A 64 -9.41 -2.84 -6.85
C LEU A 64 -8.34 -3.73 -7.51
N ASN A 65 -8.34 -3.85 -8.84
CA ASN A 65 -7.33 -4.60 -9.57
C ASN A 65 -5.94 -3.96 -9.46
N LEU A 66 -5.85 -2.63 -9.55
CA LEU A 66 -4.60 -1.88 -9.31
C LEU A 66 -4.08 -2.11 -7.89
N PHE A 67 -4.97 -2.04 -6.90
CA PHE A 67 -4.62 -2.30 -5.51
C PHE A 67 -4.10 -3.73 -5.31
N LYS A 68 -4.81 -4.74 -5.83
CA LYS A 68 -4.40 -6.14 -5.79
C LYS A 68 -3.03 -6.34 -6.46
N SER A 69 -2.82 -5.74 -7.63
CA SER A 69 -1.54 -5.81 -8.35
C SER A 69 -0.39 -5.23 -7.52
N ALA A 70 -0.59 -4.06 -6.89
CA ALA A 70 0.41 -3.45 -6.02
C ALA A 70 0.75 -4.33 -4.80
N VAL A 71 -0.25 -4.93 -4.17
CA VAL A 71 -0.06 -5.84 -3.02
C VAL A 71 0.62 -7.14 -3.43
N THR A 72 0.24 -7.74 -4.56
CA THR A 72 0.88 -8.94 -5.10
C THR A 72 2.36 -8.69 -5.38
N TRP A 73 2.68 -7.56 -6.03
CA TRP A 73 4.06 -7.16 -6.26
C TRP A 73 4.85 -7.03 -4.95
N LEU A 74 4.29 -6.36 -3.93
CA LEU A 74 4.96 -6.22 -2.64
C LEU A 74 5.24 -7.57 -1.98
N ARG A 75 4.30 -8.51 -2.10
CA ARG A 75 4.47 -9.90 -1.62
C ARG A 75 5.61 -10.60 -2.35
N GLU A 76 5.74 -10.43 -3.66
CA GLU A 76 6.82 -11.02 -4.46
C GLU A 76 8.20 -10.46 -4.06
N GLN A 77 8.29 -9.16 -3.78
CA GLN A 77 9.50 -8.55 -3.23
C GLN A 77 9.86 -9.18 -1.87
N ALA A 78 8.87 -9.33 -0.99
CA ALA A 78 9.07 -9.95 0.32
C ALA A 78 9.55 -11.41 0.23
N LEU A 79 9.03 -12.18 -0.73
CA LEU A 79 9.44 -13.58 -0.94
C LEU A 79 10.83 -13.69 -1.56
N SER A 80 11.21 -12.75 -2.43
CA SER A 80 12.52 -12.73 -3.07
C SER A 80 13.64 -12.36 -2.09
N ALA A 81 13.36 -11.49 -1.13
CA ALA A 81 14.32 -11.03 -0.13
C ALA A 81 14.46 -11.96 1.10
N GLY A 82 13.60 -12.96 1.23
CA GLY A 82 13.69 -14.01 2.27
C GLY A 82 14.42 -15.28 1.82
N LYS A 83 14.96 -15.30 0.60
CA LYS A 83 15.87 -16.32 0.07
C LYS A 83 17.29 -15.79 0.08
#